data_AF-A0A1X2HY69-F1
#
_entry.id   AF-A0A1X2HY69-F1
#
_cell.length_a   1.000
_cell.length_b   1.000
_cell.length_c   1.000
_cell.angle_alpha   90.00
_cell.angle_beta   90.00
_cell.angle_gamma   90.00
#
_symmetry.space_group_name_H-M   'P 1'
#
loop_
_entity.id
_entity.type
_entity.pdbx_description
1 polymer ?
#
loop_
_entity_poly.entity_id
_entity_poly.type
_entity_poly.pdbx_seq_one_letter_code
_entity_poly.pdbx_strand_id
1 'polypeptide(L)'
;MTSPNDAKLLQAIYQKKADLVATMHRTDEQFCLLSILEHVVEGIDDWLITQDESELTLYRRFGSILDILLRHTKIYLADGETISEASSRTMRYNECIYGHSRTTTTTTNNVFGRRIDLIIKSSKEKSIELCTNEWKRQQADANLAIHQQNKNIRLNCAILSHLQSLKYPSKVPFTVAMDWLGTVGYMYILVDVEGTFVARNIGQVIMPRTLLNLKEFKRTLDLLFALKRFLVDLGYQMECALQKCESDDQLRQVNFLDDDNDTNGDDDGTNPKQRMVFFTPRNSRIKKMKIDGLD
;
A
#
# COMPACT_ATOMS: atom_id res chain seq x y z
N MET A 1 18.16 -22.85 -19.96
CA MET A 1 19.33 -22.62 -20.85
C MET A 1 19.16 -21.23 -21.40
N THR A 2 19.99 -20.27 -20.99
CA THR A 2 19.91 -18.88 -21.46
C THR A 2 20.07 -18.83 -22.97
N SER A 3 19.12 -18.21 -23.67
CA SER A 3 19.16 -18.11 -25.11
C SER A 3 20.33 -17.19 -25.55
N PRO A 4 20.90 -17.36 -26.75
CA PRO A 4 21.94 -16.46 -27.26
C PRO A 4 21.54 -14.98 -27.30
N ASN A 5 20.23 -14.69 -27.33
CA ASN A 5 19.71 -13.33 -27.30
C ASN A 5 19.72 -12.75 -25.87
N ASP A 6 19.49 -13.59 -24.86
CA ASP A 6 19.53 -13.21 -23.44
C ASP A 6 20.94 -12.77 -23.07
N ALA A 7 21.95 -13.56 -23.46
CA ALA A 7 23.35 -13.27 -23.18
C ALA A 7 23.82 -11.94 -23.80
N LYS A 8 23.38 -11.61 -25.03
CA LYS A 8 23.71 -10.34 -25.68
C LYS A 8 23.07 -9.14 -24.98
N LEU A 9 21.81 -9.27 -24.58
CA LEU A 9 21.11 -8.20 -23.86
C LEU A 9 21.76 -7.97 -22.48
N LEU A 10 22.05 -9.05 -21.75
CA LEU A 10 22.73 -8.99 -20.45
C LEU A 10 24.12 -8.37 -20.57
N GLN A 11 24.91 -8.76 -21.58
CA GLN A 11 26.20 -8.14 -21.86
C GLN A 11 26.09 -6.62 -22.06
N ALA A 12 25.09 -6.18 -22.83
CA ALA A 12 24.84 -4.75 -23.05
C ALA A 12 24.41 -4.03 -21.77
N ILE A 13 23.61 -4.67 -20.92
CA ILE A 13 23.23 -4.14 -19.60
C ILE A 13 24.47 -4.02 -18.70
N TYR A 14 25.29 -5.06 -18.61
CA TYR A 14 26.50 -5.08 -17.79
C TYR A 14 27.50 -4.02 -18.22
N GLN A 15 27.74 -3.85 -19.52
CA GLN A 15 28.63 -2.80 -20.01
C GLN A 15 28.13 -1.42 -19.59
N LYS A 16 26.85 -1.10 -19.83
CA LYS A 16 26.28 0.20 -19.44
C LYS A 16 26.30 0.44 -17.94
N LYS A 17 26.06 -0.59 -17.13
CA LYS A 17 26.17 -0.49 -15.67
C LYS A 17 27.62 -0.22 -15.24
N ALA A 18 28.60 -0.87 -15.87
CA ALA A 18 30.01 -0.64 -15.61
C ALA A 18 30.41 0.81 -15.94
N ASP A 19 29.96 1.33 -17.07
CA ASP A 19 30.19 2.72 -17.47
C ASP A 19 29.61 3.70 -16.43
N LEU A 20 28.35 3.49 -16.00
CA LEU A 20 27.71 4.32 -14.98
C LEU A 20 28.45 4.28 -13.64
N VAL A 21 28.95 3.10 -13.23
CA VAL A 21 29.74 2.94 -12.01
C VAL A 21 31.07 3.69 -12.12
N ALA A 22 31.76 3.60 -13.27
CA ALA A 22 33.01 4.33 -13.51
C ALA A 22 32.81 5.86 -13.41
N THR A 23 31.63 6.35 -13.77
CA THR A 23 31.24 7.76 -13.67
C THR A 23 30.51 8.14 -12.38
N MET A 24 30.48 7.27 -11.37
CA MET A 24 29.82 7.49 -10.06
C MET A 24 28.28 7.68 -10.10
N HIS A 25 27.61 7.24 -11.15
CA HIS A 25 26.15 7.35 -11.36
C HIS A 25 25.38 6.10 -10.87
N ARG A 26 25.84 5.45 -9.81
CA ARG A 26 25.22 4.20 -9.30
C ARG A 26 23.84 4.42 -8.67
N THR A 27 23.59 5.61 -8.12
CA THR A 27 22.33 5.96 -7.47
C THR A 27 21.28 6.47 -8.45
N ASP A 28 21.66 6.69 -9.70
CA ASP A 28 20.82 7.33 -10.70
C ASP A 28 19.69 6.40 -11.16
N GLU A 29 18.59 7.01 -11.64
CA GLU A 29 17.44 6.27 -12.15
C GLU A 29 17.82 5.32 -13.29
N GLN A 30 18.80 5.69 -14.12
CA GLN A 30 19.28 4.84 -15.22
C GLN A 30 19.94 3.56 -14.69
N PHE A 31 20.75 3.63 -13.64
CA PHE A 31 21.36 2.43 -13.04
C PHE A 31 20.30 1.54 -12.38
N CYS A 32 19.32 2.15 -11.73
CA CYS A 32 18.18 1.46 -11.14
C CYS A 32 17.36 0.72 -12.22
N LEU A 33 17.04 1.39 -13.34
CA LEU A 33 16.35 0.82 -14.49
C LEU A 33 17.09 -0.40 -15.04
N LEU A 34 18.41 -0.28 -15.25
CA LEU A 34 19.24 -1.37 -15.73
C LEU A 34 19.28 -2.54 -14.75
N SER A 35 19.29 -2.27 -13.44
CA SER A 35 19.24 -3.30 -12.40
C SER A 35 17.91 -4.06 -12.38
N ILE A 36 16.79 -3.37 -12.64
CA ILE A 36 15.48 -4.02 -12.81
C ILE A 36 15.47 -4.88 -14.07
N LEU A 37 15.97 -4.35 -15.19
CA LEU A 37 16.03 -5.09 -16.45
C LEU A 37 16.89 -6.34 -16.35
N GLU A 38 18.07 -6.24 -15.74
CA GLU A 38 18.93 -7.39 -15.44
C GLU A 38 18.17 -8.44 -14.63
N HIS A 39 17.54 -8.05 -13.53
CA HIS A 39 16.80 -8.96 -12.66
C HIS A 39 15.67 -9.69 -13.42
N VAL A 40 14.94 -8.97 -14.27
CA VAL A 40 13.84 -9.53 -15.07
C VAL A 40 14.35 -10.44 -16.19
N VAL A 41 15.47 -10.10 -16.83
CA VAL A 41 16.05 -10.90 -17.93
C VAL A 41 16.71 -12.17 -17.41
N GLU A 42 17.48 -12.09 -16.32
CA GLU A 42 18.07 -13.28 -15.67
C GLU A 42 16.99 -14.25 -15.16
N GLY A 43 15.89 -13.70 -14.63
CA GLY A 43 14.73 -14.47 -14.15
C GLY A 43 13.61 -14.62 -15.17
N ILE A 44 13.86 -14.50 -16.49
CA ILE A 44 12.78 -14.43 -17.49
C ILE A 44 11.88 -15.68 -17.47
N ASP A 45 12.50 -16.85 -17.28
CA ASP A 45 11.80 -18.14 -17.21
C ASP A 45 10.92 -18.24 -15.95
N ASP A 46 11.26 -17.52 -14.87
CA ASP A 46 10.45 -17.49 -13.65
C ASP A 46 9.11 -16.79 -13.90
N TRP A 47 8.96 -15.98 -14.94
CA TRP A 47 7.70 -15.31 -15.27
C TRP A 47 6.76 -16.17 -16.12
N LEU A 48 7.20 -17.36 -16.54
CA LEU A 48 6.35 -18.37 -17.18
C LEU A 48 5.46 -19.01 -16.11
N ILE A 49 4.30 -18.39 -15.88
CA ILE A 49 3.31 -18.89 -14.91
C ILE A 49 2.93 -20.33 -15.26
N THR A 50 3.19 -21.24 -14.33
CA THR A 50 2.57 -22.58 -14.30
C THR A 50 1.26 -22.53 -13.50
N GLN A 51 0.33 -23.46 -13.76
CA GLN A 51 -1.02 -23.41 -13.17
C GLN A 51 -1.02 -23.45 -11.63
N ASP A 52 0.05 -23.96 -11.01
CA ASP A 52 0.14 -24.23 -9.58
C ASP A 52 0.90 -23.17 -8.76
N GLU A 53 1.27 -22.03 -9.37
CA GLU A 53 2.04 -21.01 -8.65
C GLU A 53 1.24 -20.37 -7.50
N SER A 54 1.90 -20.27 -6.35
CA SER A 54 1.32 -19.63 -5.16
C SER A 54 1.28 -18.11 -5.29
N GLU A 55 0.31 -17.47 -4.64
CA GLU A 55 0.20 -16.00 -4.56
C GLU A 55 1.46 -15.38 -3.97
N LEU A 56 2.02 -16.02 -2.94
CA LEU A 56 3.26 -15.61 -2.30
C LEU A 56 4.46 -15.63 -3.25
N THR A 57 4.54 -16.63 -4.14
CA THR A 57 5.60 -16.72 -5.16
C THR A 57 5.50 -15.55 -6.13
N LEU A 58 4.30 -15.28 -6.66
CA LEU A 58 4.06 -14.18 -7.58
C LEU A 58 4.38 -12.83 -6.94
N TYR A 59 3.92 -12.63 -5.70
CA TYR A 59 4.25 -11.45 -4.91
C TYR A 59 5.77 -11.29 -4.78
N ARG A 60 6.51 -12.31 -4.35
CA ARG A 60 7.96 -12.20 -4.09
C ARG A 60 8.76 -11.80 -5.32
N ARG A 61 8.42 -12.32 -6.50
CA ARG A 61 9.06 -11.94 -7.75
C ARG A 61 8.83 -10.47 -8.11
N PHE A 62 7.65 -9.94 -7.80
CA PHE A 62 7.39 -8.52 -8.00
C PHE A 62 7.99 -7.65 -6.88
N GLY A 63 7.97 -8.14 -5.65
CA GLY A 63 8.58 -7.49 -4.48
C GLY A 63 10.06 -7.22 -4.68
N SER A 64 10.82 -8.14 -5.26
CA SER A 64 12.24 -7.94 -5.58
C SER A 64 12.48 -6.79 -6.57
N ILE A 65 11.55 -6.55 -7.51
CA ILE A 65 11.61 -5.40 -8.42
C ILE A 65 11.38 -4.10 -7.64
N LEU A 66 10.40 -4.08 -6.74
CA LEU A 66 10.15 -2.94 -5.86
C LEU A 66 11.33 -2.69 -4.92
N ASP A 67 12.00 -3.73 -4.40
CA ASP A 67 13.22 -3.60 -3.59
C ASP A 67 14.35 -2.93 -4.38
N ILE A 68 14.55 -3.29 -5.65
CA ILE A 68 15.53 -2.63 -6.53
C ILE A 68 15.12 -1.17 -6.77
N LEU A 69 13.84 -0.93 -7.06
CA LEU A 69 13.29 0.40 -7.36
C LEU A 69 13.46 1.37 -6.19
N LEU A 70 13.23 0.89 -4.96
CA LEU A 70 13.18 1.69 -3.73
C LEU A 70 14.46 1.63 -2.87
N ARG A 71 15.47 0.83 -3.27
CA ARG A 71 16.72 0.56 -2.52
C ARG A 71 17.42 1.77 -1.90
N HIS A 72 17.37 2.91 -2.57
CA HIS A 72 18.05 4.15 -2.17
C HIS A 72 17.08 5.22 -1.69
N THR A 73 15.92 4.78 -1.18
CA THR A 73 14.89 5.64 -0.60
C THR A 73 14.62 5.20 0.83
N LYS A 74 13.92 6.02 1.61
CA LYS A 74 13.44 5.61 2.93
C LYS A 74 12.28 4.61 2.86
N ILE A 75 11.57 4.61 1.72
CA ILE A 75 10.39 3.80 1.48
C ILE A 75 10.75 2.33 1.60
N TYR A 76 9.96 1.59 2.38
CA TYR A 76 10.20 0.16 2.59
C TYR A 76 8.93 -0.67 2.40
N LEU A 77 9.15 -1.93 2.07
CA LEU A 77 8.12 -2.94 1.90
C LEU A 77 7.89 -3.65 3.23
N ALA A 78 6.65 -3.63 3.72
CA ALA A 78 6.22 -4.44 4.86
C ALA A 78 5.37 -5.60 4.33
N ASP A 79 5.96 -6.79 4.36
CA ASP A 79 5.41 -8.00 3.75
C ASP A 79 5.01 -9.06 4.78
N GLY A 80 4.52 -10.22 4.31
CA GLY A 80 4.27 -11.39 5.16
C GLY A 80 2.93 -11.38 5.91
N GLU A 81 1.82 -11.05 5.22
CA GLU A 81 0.48 -10.94 5.83
C GLU A 81 0.41 -9.90 6.97
N THR A 82 1.08 -8.76 6.81
CA THR A 82 1.06 -7.68 7.80
C THR A 82 -0.35 -7.11 7.94
N ILE A 83 -0.73 -6.77 9.18
CA ILE A 83 -2.02 -6.13 9.48
C ILE A 83 -1.90 -4.63 9.24
N SER A 84 -2.80 -4.06 8.42
CA SER A 84 -2.86 -2.61 8.25
C SER A 84 -3.38 -1.92 9.52
N GLU A 85 -2.59 -0.96 10.01
CA GLU A 85 -2.95 -0.12 11.13
C GLU A 85 -4.11 0.83 10.78
N ALA A 86 -4.09 1.43 9.58
CA ALA A 86 -5.17 2.30 9.13
C ALA A 86 -6.51 1.57 9.09
N SER A 87 -6.50 0.30 8.64
CA SER A 87 -7.69 -0.56 8.67
C SER A 87 -8.16 -0.84 10.10
N SER A 88 -7.22 -1.10 11.02
CA SER A 88 -7.53 -1.38 12.43
C SER A 88 -8.16 -0.18 13.12
N ARG A 89 -7.59 1.02 12.92
CA ARG A 89 -8.11 2.28 13.48
C ARG A 89 -9.52 2.58 12.96
N THR A 90 -9.74 2.39 11.67
CA THR A 90 -11.05 2.60 11.04
C THR A 90 -12.10 1.60 11.56
N MET A 91 -11.76 0.32 11.70
CA MET A 91 -12.69 -0.65 12.25
C MET A 91 -13.03 -0.35 13.71
N ARG A 92 -12.06 0.05 14.54
CA ARG A 92 -12.31 0.47 15.93
C ARG A 92 -13.22 1.70 15.99
N TYR A 93 -13.00 2.68 15.13
CA TYR A 93 -13.87 3.86 15.03
C TYR A 93 -15.31 3.47 14.70
N ASN A 94 -15.52 2.62 13.68
CA ASN A 94 -16.85 2.16 13.31
C ASN A 94 -17.53 1.39 14.45
N GLU A 95 -16.79 0.58 15.20
CA GLU A 95 -17.32 -0.12 16.37
C GLU A 95 -17.73 0.86 17.49
N CYS A 96 -16.93 1.89 17.77
CA CYS A 96 -17.27 2.90 18.77
C CYS A 96 -18.54 3.68 18.41
N ILE A 97 -18.72 4.03 17.14
CA ILE A 97 -19.89 4.82 16.69
C ILE A 97 -21.14 3.93 16.53
N TYR A 98 -21.01 2.76 15.91
CA TYR A 98 -22.15 1.95 15.46
C TYR A 98 -22.35 0.63 16.23
N GLY A 99 -21.43 0.25 17.12
CA GLY A 99 -21.43 -1.03 17.85
C GLY A 99 -22.49 -1.17 18.95
N HIS A 100 -23.41 -0.22 19.09
CA HIS A 100 -24.41 -0.14 20.16
C HIS A 100 -25.48 -1.26 20.17
N SER A 101 -25.31 -2.34 19.39
CA SER A 101 -26.23 -3.48 19.37
C SER A 101 -25.50 -4.79 19.61
N ARG A 102 -24.98 -4.97 20.83
CA ARG A 102 -24.70 -6.31 21.37
C ARG A 102 -24.64 -6.29 22.89
N THR A 103 -25.64 -6.88 23.53
CA THR A 103 -25.72 -7.27 24.95
C THR A 103 -24.69 -8.35 25.34
N THR A 104 -23.50 -8.30 24.76
CA THR A 104 -22.37 -9.15 25.13
C THR A 104 -21.14 -8.26 25.11
N THR A 105 -20.47 -8.22 26.26
CA THR A 105 -19.14 -7.69 26.58
C THR A 105 -18.03 -8.13 25.61
N THR A 106 -18.20 -7.86 24.31
CA THR A 106 -17.15 -7.99 23.31
C THR A 106 -16.45 -6.65 23.29
N THR A 107 -15.47 -6.54 24.17
CA THR A 107 -14.56 -5.40 24.23
C THR A 107 -14.03 -5.07 22.83
N THR A 108 -13.88 -3.78 22.56
CA THR A 108 -13.17 -3.19 21.39
C THR A 108 -11.78 -3.81 21.14
N ASN A 109 -11.27 -4.56 22.11
CA ASN A 109 -10.04 -5.36 22.08
C ASN A 109 -10.00 -6.49 21.05
N ASN A 110 -11.14 -6.94 20.50
CA ASN A 110 -11.19 -8.04 19.52
C ASN A 110 -11.25 -7.59 18.05
N VAL A 111 -11.09 -6.30 17.77
CA VAL A 111 -11.07 -5.76 16.40
C VAL A 111 -9.66 -5.83 15.82
N PHE A 112 -9.43 -6.82 14.96
CA PHE A 112 -8.17 -6.98 14.23
C PHE A 112 -8.30 -6.46 12.80
N GLY A 113 -7.33 -5.65 12.35
CA GLY A 113 -7.25 -5.19 10.97
C GLY A 113 -7.10 -6.33 9.94
N ARG A 114 -7.11 -5.95 8.66
CA ARG A 114 -6.94 -6.92 7.57
C ARG A 114 -5.47 -7.22 7.33
N ARG A 115 -5.19 -8.50 7.06
CA ARG A 115 -3.92 -9.00 6.54
C ARG A 115 -3.82 -8.69 5.06
N ILE A 116 -2.65 -8.29 4.62
CA ILE A 116 -2.35 -7.75 3.29
C ILE A 116 -1.04 -8.35 2.81
N ASP A 117 -0.96 -8.64 1.51
CA ASP A 117 0.27 -9.16 0.90
C ASP A 117 1.43 -8.17 1.02
N LEU A 118 1.19 -6.90 0.64
CA LEU A 118 2.18 -5.84 0.70
C LEU A 118 1.60 -4.52 1.21
N ILE A 119 2.27 -3.95 2.21
CA ILE A 119 2.09 -2.55 2.63
C ILE A 119 3.36 -1.78 2.26
N ILE A 120 3.21 -0.68 1.53
CA ILE A 120 4.33 0.24 1.28
C ILE A 120 4.29 1.34 2.35
N LYS A 121 5.44 1.60 2.99
CA LYS A 121 5.55 2.50 4.13
C LYS A 121 6.67 3.52 3.96
N SER A 122 6.56 4.68 4.61
CA SER A 122 7.49 5.82 4.52
C SER A 122 8.91 5.51 5.01
N SER A 123 9.16 5.40 6.31
CA SER A 123 10.46 5.03 6.90
C SER A 123 10.29 4.09 8.08
N LYS A 124 11.34 3.35 8.42
CA LYS A 124 11.30 2.40 9.54
C LYS A 124 11.19 3.08 10.91
N GLU A 125 11.75 4.29 11.06
CA GLU A 125 11.69 5.06 12.30
C GLU A 125 10.32 5.69 12.51
N LYS A 126 9.72 6.24 11.44
CA LYS A 126 8.38 6.86 11.44
C LYS A 126 7.50 6.21 10.39
N SER A 127 7.12 4.97 10.68
CA SER A 127 6.37 4.10 9.77
C SER A 127 4.93 4.60 9.58
N ILE A 128 4.66 5.18 8.41
CA ILE A 128 3.31 5.52 7.96
C ILE A 128 2.96 4.66 6.75
N GLU A 129 1.75 4.09 6.75
CA GLU A 129 1.21 3.36 5.61
C GLU A 129 0.91 4.33 4.46
N LEU A 130 1.51 4.11 3.29
CA LEU A 130 1.29 4.95 2.10
C LEU A 130 0.26 4.34 1.16
N CYS A 131 0.35 3.03 0.95
CA CYS A 131 -0.63 2.26 0.18
C CYS A 131 -0.52 0.76 0.47
N THR A 132 -1.54 0.01 0.06
CA THR A 132 -1.56 -1.45 0.09
C THR A 132 -1.71 -2.03 -1.30
N ASN A 133 -1.10 -3.19 -1.54
CA ASN A 133 -1.14 -3.90 -2.81
C ASN A 133 -1.44 -5.38 -2.57
N GLU A 134 -2.16 -6.01 -3.50
CA GLU A 134 -2.67 -7.38 -3.33
C GLU A 134 -2.45 -8.21 -4.60
N TRP A 135 -2.19 -9.50 -4.41
CA TRP A 135 -1.96 -10.48 -5.46
C TRP A 135 -3.02 -11.57 -5.42
N LYS A 136 -3.41 -12.02 -6.60
CA LYS A 136 -4.19 -13.24 -6.81
C LYS A 136 -3.52 -14.07 -7.89
N ARG A 137 -3.78 -15.37 -7.85
CA ARG A 137 -3.33 -16.29 -8.90
C ARG A 137 -3.97 -15.92 -10.23
N GLN A 138 -3.28 -16.22 -11.34
CA GLN A 138 -3.74 -15.94 -12.70
C GLN A 138 -5.11 -16.56 -13.00
N GLN A 139 -5.41 -17.72 -12.41
CA GLN A 139 -6.64 -18.50 -12.61
C GLN A 139 -7.69 -18.25 -11.53
N ALA A 140 -7.53 -17.23 -10.69
CA ALA A 140 -8.52 -16.90 -9.69
C ALA A 140 -9.88 -16.64 -10.37
N ASP A 141 -10.95 -17.15 -9.76
CA ASP A 141 -12.31 -16.86 -10.21
C ASP A 141 -12.55 -15.35 -10.29
N ALA A 142 -13.31 -14.91 -11.29
CA ALA A 142 -13.55 -13.48 -11.52
C ALA A 142 -14.20 -12.80 -10.29
N ASN A 143 -15.10 -13.49 -9.59
CA ASN A 143 -15.73 -12.92 -8.39
C ASN A 143 -14.72 -12.84 -7.24
N LEU A 144 -13.83 -13.82 -7.12
CA LEU A 144 -12.76 -13.79 -6.12
C LEU A 144 -11.79 -12.64 -6.39
N ALA A 145 -11.42 -12.41 -7.66
CA ALA A 145 -10.60 -11.28 -8.07
C ALA A 145 -11.27 -9.93 -7.74
N ILE A 146 -12.55 -9.76 -8.07
CA ILE A 146 -13.31 -8.54 -7.76
C ILE A 146 -13.41 -8.35 -6.23
N HIS A 147 -13.68 -9.41 -5.48
CA HIS A 147 -13.74 -9.34 -4.02
C HIS A 147 -12.42 -8.86 -3.43
N GLN A 148 -11.31 -9.35 -3.98
CA GLN A 148 -9.96 -8.99 -3.57
C GLN A 148 -9.60 -7.55 -3.93
N GLN A 149 -9.96 -7.07 -5.12
CA GLN A 149 -9.78 -5.67 -5.53
C GLN A 149 -10.58 -4.73 -4.62
N ASN A 150 -11.84 -5.06 -4.34
CA ASN A 150 -12.68 -4.30 -3.41
C ASN A 150 -12.08 -4.29 -1.99
N LYS A 151 -11.41 -5.38 -1.56
CA LYS A 151 -10.67 -5.42 -0.30
C LYS A 151 -9.56 -4.39 -0.32
N ASN A 152 -8.72 -4.38 -1.36
CA ASN A 152 -7.59 -3.48 -1.48
C ASN A 152 -8.01 -2.00 -1.57
N ILE A 153 -9.07 -1.68 -2.34
CA ILE A 153 -9.61 -0.32 -2.44
C ILE A 153 -10.03 0.20 -1.07
N ARG A 154 -10.81 -0.58 -0.29
CA ARG A 154 -11.22 -0.16 1.06
C ARG A 154 -10.04 0.08 2.00
N LEU A 155 -8.99 -0.73 1.89
CA LEU A 155 -7.79 -0.57 2.70
C LEU A 155 -7.05 0.72 2.34
N ASN A 156 -6.89 0.98 1.04
CA ASN A 156 -6.33 2.25 0.58
C ASN A 156 -7.23 3.45 0.92
N CYS A 157 -8.56 3.32 1.00
CA CYS A 157 -9.44 4.38 1.50
C CYS A 157 -9.16 4.71 2.97
N ALA A 158 -8.99 3.68 3.80
CA ALA A 158 -8.64 3.86 5.22
C ALA A 158 -7.26 4.52 5.37
N ILE A 159 -6.28 4.12 4.55
CA ILE A 159 -4.97 4.75 4.51
C ILE A 159 -5.08 6.21 4.09
N LEU A 160 -5.75 6.52 2.97
CA LEU A 160 -5.92 7.90 2.51
C LEU A 160 -6.63 8.77 3.56
N SER A 161 -7.66 8.24 4.21
CA SER A 161 -8.34 8.93 5.33
C SER A 161 -7.38 9.24 6.46
N HIS A 162 -6.50 8.29 6.81
CA HIS A 162 -5.51 8.51 7.83
C HIS A 162 -4.46 9.56 7.41
N LEU A 163 -3.92 9.46 6.19
CA LEU A 163 -2.97 10.45 5.67
C LEU A 163 -3.57 11.87 5.67
N GLN A 164 -4.85 12.00 5.28
CA GLN A 164 -5.56 13.27 5.30
C GLN A 164 -5.87 13.80 6.71
N SER A 165 -5.89 12.94 7.72
CA SER A 165 -6.06 13.34 9.12
C SER A 165 -4.79 13.92 9.75
N LEU A 166 -3.62 13.65 9.15
CA LEU A 166 -2.36 14.23 9.59
C LEU A 166 -2.37 15.73 9.24
N LYS A 167 -2.19 16.61 10.23
CA LYS A 167 -2.26 18.07 10.09
C LYS A 167 -1.03 18.63 9.36
N TYR A 168 -0.94 18.37 8.06
CA TYR A 168 0.08 18.94 7.17
C TYR A 168 -0.47 20.16 6.42
N PRO A 169 0.35 21.21 6.16
CA PRO A 169 -0.10 22.43 5.48
C PRO A 169 -0.74 22.21 4.10
N SER A 170 -0.46 21.10 3.41
CA SER A 170 -1.15 20.69 2.19
C SER A 170 -1.96 19.41 2.41
N LYS A 171 -3.23 19.43 2.02
CA LYS A 171 -4.10 18.25 2.04
C LYS A 171 -3.53 17.18 1.11
N VAL A 172 -3.30 15.97 1.63
CA VAL A 172 -2.94 14.80 0.81
C VAL A 172 -4.08 14.53 -0.18
N PRO A 173 -3.86 14.72 -1.50
CA PRO A 173 -4.97 14.71 -2.45
C PRO A 173 -5.38 13.27 -2.82
N PHE A 174 -4.43 12.33 -2.86
CA PHE A 174 -4.68 10.96 -3.30
C PHE A 174 -3.60 9.98 -2.82
N THR A 175 -3.89 8.69 -2.94
CA THR A 175 -2.89 7.61 -2.88
C THR A 175 -2.88 6.82 -4.20
N VAL A 176 -1.82 6.05 -4.45
CA VAL A 176 -1.65 5.21 -5.63
C VAL A 176 -1.37 3.78 -5.18
N ALA A 177 -2.10 2.82 -5.75
CA ALA A 177 -1.99 1.42 -5.39
C ALA A 177 -2.13 0.53 -6.63
N MET A 178 -1.85 -0.76 -6.45
CA MET A 178 -1.88 -1.79 -7.49
C MET A 178 -2.65 -3.03 -7.03
N ASP A 179 -3.28 -3.69 -7.99
CA ASP A 179 -3.86 -5.03 -7.84
C ASP A 179 -3.33 -5.93 -8.95
N TRP A 180 -2.99 -7.17 -8.59
CA TRP A 180 -2.35 -8.14 -9.48
C TRP A 180 -3.14 -9.44 -9.62
N LEU A 181 -3.22 -9.94 -10.85
CA LEU A 181 -3.72 -11.26 -11.23
C LEU A 181 -2.64 -11.99 -12.03
N GLY A 182 -1.88 -12.86 -11.35
CA GLY A 182 -0.70 -13.48 -11.95
C GLY A 182 0.37 -12.44 -12.26
N THR A 183 0.76 -12.36 -13.54
CA THR A 183 1.79 -11.44 -14.05
C THR A 183 1.22 -10.17 -14.67
N VAL A 184 -0.10 -9.99 -14.58
CA VAL A 184 -0.79 -8.80 -15.08
C VAL A 184 -1.48 -8.13 -13.91
N GLY A 185 -1.28 -6.83 -13.78
CA GLY A 185 -1.96 -6.00 -12.81
C GLY A 185 -2.37 -4.66 -13.42
N TYR A 186 -2.95 -3.83 -12.58
CA TYR A 186 -3.18 -2.43 -12.91
C TYR A 186 -2.81 -1.55 -11.73
N MET A 187 -2.48 -0.30 -12.03
CA MET A 187 -2.27 0.76 -11.06
C MET A 187 -3.48 1.70 -11.10
N TYR A 188 -3.89 2.19 -9.94
CA TYR A 188 -4.99 3.13 -9.80
C TYR A 188 -4.64 4.26 -8.83
N ILE A 189 -5.23 5.43 -9.09
CA ILE A 189 -5.25 6.56 -8.16
C ILE A 189 -6.55 6.49 -7.36
N LEU A 190 -6.46 6.74 -6.06
CA LEU A 190 -7.61 6.83 -5.16
C LEU A 190 -7.70 8.23 -4.56
N VAL A 191 -8.85 8.90 -4.75
CA VAL A 191 -9.09 10.29 -4.33
C VAL A 191 -10.30 10.34 -3.40
N ASP A 192 -10.27 11.21 -2.37
CA ASP A 192 -11.46 11.60 -1.59
C ASP A 192 -12.13 12.82 -2.26
N VAL A 193 -13.28 12.61 -2.88
CA VAL A 193 -14.13 13.66 -3.44
C VAL A 193 -15.32 13.87 -2.50
N GLU A 194 -15.21 14.88 -1.63
CA GLU A 194 -16.28 15.30 -0.72
C GLU A 194 -16.82 14.20 0.21
N GLY A 195 -15.98 13.24 0.60
CA GLY A 195 -16.34 12.10 1.44
C GLY A 195 -16.65 10.84 0.64
N THR A 196 -16.64 10.91 -0.69
CA THR A 196 -16.77 9.76 -1.59
C THR A 196 -15.41 9.39 -2.16
N PHE A 197 -14.96 8.17 -1.90
CA PHE A 197 -13.72 7.65 -2.47
C PHE A 197 -13.92 7.20 -3.91
N VAL A 198 -13.12 7.74 -4.82
CA VAL A 198 -13.14 7.40 -6.25
C VAL A 198 -11.80 6.80 -6.64
N ALA A 199 -11.83 5.56 -7.14
CA ALA A 199 -10.67 4.88 -7.71
C ALA A 199 -10.68 5.02 -9.24
N ARG A 200 -9.57 5.49 -9.82
CA ARG A 200 -9.40 5.61 -11.27
C ARG A 200 -8.16 4.83 -11.73
N ASN A 201 -8.35 3.93 -12.69
CA ASN A 201 -7.26 3.21 -13.34
C ASN A 201 -6.34 4.20 -14.09
N ILE A 202 -5.03 4.06 -13.92
CA ILE A 202 -4.01 4.88 -14.60
C ILE A 202 -3.10 4.10 -15.56
N GLY A 203 -3.16 2.77 -15.52
CA GLY A 203 -2.46 1.94 -16.47
C GLY A 203 -2.33 0.49 -16.03
N GLN A 204 -2.06 -0.36 -17.01
CA GLN A 204 -1.72 -1.76 -16.79
C GLN A 204 -0.23 -1.89 -16.47
N VAL A 205 0.08 -2.82 -15.58
CA VAL A 205 1.43 -3.23 -15.22
C VAL A 205 1.56 -4.71 -15.57
N ILE A 206 2.48 -5.02 -16.48
CA ILE A 206 2.63 -6.36 -17.07
C ILE A 206 4.07 -6.80 -16.89
N MET A 207 4.27 -8.02 -16.38
CA MET A 207 5.59 -8.65 -16.32
C MET A 207 5.87 -9.42 -17.61
N PRO A 208 7.04 -9.23 -18.25
CA PRO A 208 7.37 -9.92 -19.48
C PRO A 208 7.58 -11.41 -19.18
N ARG A 209 6.95 -12.27 -19.98
CA ARG A 209 7.09 -13.73 -19.87
C ARG A 209 8.16 -14.29 -20.80
N THR A 210 8.57 -13.50 -21.78
CA THR A 210 9.60 -13.81 -22.77
C THR A 210 10.33 -12.53 -23.14
N LEU A 211 11.53 -12.65 -23.71
CA LEU A 211 12.25 -11.48 -24.22
C LEU A 211 11.53 -10.76 -25.36
N LEU A 212 10.68 -11.46 -26.12
CA LEU A 212 9.89 -10.83 -27.19
C LEU A 212 8.88 -9.82 -26.63
N ASN A 213 8.38 -10.07 -25.42
CA ASN A 213 7.44 -9.17 -24.73
C ASN A 213 8.14 -8.10 -23.87
N LEU A 214 9.47 -8.03 -23.87
CA LEU A 214 10.20 -7.05 -23.06
C LEU A 214 9.84 -5.61 -23.44
N LYS A 215 9.43 -5.36 -24.69
CA LYS A 215 8.94 -4.06 -25.14
C LYS A 215 7.70 -3.60 -24.38
N GLU A 216 6.80 -4.53 -24.02
CA GLU A 216 5.58 -4.24 -23.26
C GLU A 216 5.90 -3.82 -21.82
N PHE A 217 7.00 -4.33 -21.27
CA PHE A 217 7.47 -3.99 -19.93
C PHE A 217 7.89 -2.52 -19.78
N LYS A 218 8.17 -1.81 -20.89
CA LYS A 218 8.48 -0.38 -20.87
C LYS A 218 7.40 0.43 -20.16
N ARG A 219 6.12 0.15 -20.46
CA ARG A 219 5.01 0.88 -19.83
C ARG A 219 4.93 0.61 -18.33
N THR A 220 5.19 -0.63 -17.92
CA THR A 220 5.30 -1.00 -16.50
C THR A 220 6.40 -0.19 -15.83
N LEU A 221 7.59 -0.12 -16.43
CA LEU A 221 8.70 0.67 -15.91
C LEU A 221 8.35 2.15 -15.77
N ASP A 222 7.74 2.77 -16.79
CA ASP A 222 7.31 4.17 -16.73
C ASP A 222 6.37 4.42 -15.54
N LEU A 223 5.39 3.53 -15.32
CA LEU A 223 4.45 3.60 -14.19
C LEU A 223 5.15 3.39 -12.84
N LEU A 224 6.11 2.45 -12.76
CA LEU A 224 6.85 2.18 -11.53
C LEU A 224 7.77 3.33 -11.13
N PHE A 225 8.45 3.96 -12.08
CA PHE A 225 9.24 5.15 -11.79
C PHE A 225 8.38 6.36 -11.41
N ALA A 226 7.20 6.52 -12.03
CA ALA A 226 6.23 7.52 -11.58
C ALA A 226 5.74 7.24 -10.15
N LEU A 227 5.40 5.98 -9.83
CA LEU A 227 5.02 5.54 -8.50
C LEU A 227 6.13 5.79 -7.48
N LYS A 228 7.39 5.47 -7.81
CA LYS A 228 8.55 5.73 -6.95
C LYS A 228 8.63 7.20 -6.56
N ARG A 229 8.59 8.12 -7.54
CA ARG A 229 8.68 9.56 -7.29
C ARG A 229 7.53 10.04 -6.41
N PHE A 230 6.32 9.57 -6.69
CA PHE A 230 5.14 9.86 -5.88
C PHE A 230 5.29 9.37 -4.43
N LEU A 231 5.70 8.11 -4.22
CA LEU A 231 5.85 7.52 -2.89
C LEU A 231 6.94 8.22 -2.07
N VAL A 232 8.06 8.60 -2.69
CA VAL A 232 9.14 9.31 -2.02
C VAL A 232 8.68 10.69 -1.55
N ASP A 233 7.99 11.44 -2.43
CA ASP A 233 7.45 12.76 -2.10
C ASP A 233 6.37 12.67 -1.01
N LEU A 234 5.41 11.77 -1.17
CA LEU A 234 4.37 11.54 -0.16
C LEU A 234 4.98 11.10 1.18
N GLY A 235 5.94 10.16 1.16
CA GLY A 235 6.62 9.69 2.37
C GLY A 235 7.32 10.82 3.11
N TYR A 236 8.03 11.69 2.39
CA TYR A 236 8.68 12.87 2.97
C TYR A 236 7.67 13.83 3.61
N GLN A 237 6.60 14.18 2.88
CA GLN A 237 5.55 15.07 3.40
C GLN A 237 4.93 14.50 4.69
N MET A 238 4.67 13.20 4.73
CA MET A 238 4.05 12.55 5.89
C MET A 238 5.00 12.45 7.09
N GLU A 239 6.30 12.26 6.87
CA GLU A 239 7.29 12.35 7.95
C GLU A 239 7.33 13.76 8.57
N CYS A 240 7.32 14.80 7.73
CA CYS A 240 7.26 16.19 8.20
C CYS A 240 5.95 16.47 8.96
N ALA A 241 4.82 15.93 8.50
CA ALA A 241 3.53 16.05 9.19
C ALA A 241 3.57 15.43 10.58
N LEU A 242 4.12 14.22 10.71
CA LEU A 242 4.24 13.56 12.01
C LEU A 242 5.15 14.33 12.97
N GLN A 243 6.31 14.79 12.50
CA GLN A 243 7.23 15.60 13.33
C GLN A 243 6.56 16.85 13.88
N LYS A 244 5.74 17.52 13.04
CA LYS A 244 4.98 18.69 13.47
C LYS A 244 3.92 18.32 14.51
N CYS A 245 3.13 17.28 14.27
CA CYS A 245 2.14 16.80 15.24
C CYS A 245 2.78 16.45 16.59
N GLU A 246 3.92 15.73 16.58
CA GLU A 246 4.65 15.39 17.81
C GLU A 246 5.15 16.64 18.56
N SER A 247 5.64 17.64 17.82
CA SER A 247 6.12 18.89 18.41
C SER A 247 4.96 19.71 19.01
N ASP A 248 3.82 19.77 18.32
CA ASP A 248 2.61 20.43 18.81
C ASP A 248 2.07 19.73 20.07
N ASP A 249 2.10 18.39 20.12
CA ASP A 249 1.69 17.61 21.28
C ASP A 249 2.64 17.80 22.48
N GLN A 250 3.96 17.92 22.24
CA GLN A 250 4.94 18.26 23.28
C GLN A 250 4.70 19.67 23.83
N LEU A 251 4.47 20.65 22.96
CA LEU A 251 4.19 22.03 23.37
C LEU A 251 2.92 22.11 24.22
N ARG A 252 1.87 21.37 23.83
CA ARG A 252 0.64 21.26 24.65
C ARG A 252 0.96 20.71 26.04
N GLN A 253 1.73 19.63 26.13
CA GLN A 253 2.10 19.04 27.43
C GLN A 253 2.89 20.01 28.32
N VAL A 254 3.73 20.86 27.75
CA VAL A 254 4.46 21.90 28.52
C VAL A 254 3.51 23.02 28.97
N ASN A 255 2.61 23.48 28.10
CA ASN A 255 1.68 24.56 28.46
C ASN A 255 0.64 24.15 29.51
N PHE A 256 0.28 22.86 29.61
CA PHE A 256 -0.61 22.35 30.68
C PHE A 256 0.08 22.19 32.04
N LEU A 257 1.38 22.45 32.17
CA LEU A 257 2.07 22.49 33.46
C LEU A 257 2.10 23.89 34.10
N ASP A 258 1.60 24.91 33.40
CA ASP A 258 1.59 26.31 33.87
C ASP A 258 0.19 26.90 34.15
N ASP A 259 -0.91 26.19 33.83
CA ASP A 259 -2.29 26.65 34.07
C ASP A 259 -3.03 25.75 35.07
N ASP A 260 -2.78 26.02 36.36
CA ASP A 260 -3.62 25.58 37.49
C ASP A 260 -4.62 26.70 37.86
N ASN A 261 -5.15 27.43 36.87
CA ASN A 261 -6.27 28.34 37.04
C ASN A 261 -7.18 28.40 35.82
N ASP A 262 -8.48 28.26 36.11
CA ASP A 262 -9.65 28.63 35.32
C ASP A 262 -10.05 27.75 34.12
N THR A 263 -11.00 26.86 34.47
CA THR A 263 -12.16 26.44 33.68
C THR A 263 -12.66 27.43 32.63
N ASN A 264 -13.00 26.87 31.47
CA ASN A 264 -13.74 27.41 30.31
C ASN A 264 -12.87 27.86 29.13
N GLY A 265 -12.52 26.90 28.28
CA GLY A 265 -12.02 27.15 26.92
C GLY A 265 -12.81 26.30 25.93
N ASP A 266 -13.50 26.97 25.02
CA ASP A 266 -14.32 26.42 23.94
C ASP A 266 -13.63 25.26 23.19
N ASP A 267 -14.30 24.10 23.21
CA ASP A 267 -14.01 22.96 22.34
C ASP A 267 -14.41 23.34 20.90
N ASP A 268 -13.52 24.04 20.19
CA ASP A 268 -13.63 24.23 18.74
C ASP A 268 -13.34 22.91 18.01
N GLY A 269 -14.28 21.96 18.12
CA GLY A 269 -15.14 21.57 17.01
C GLY A 269 -14.54 21.01 15.73
N THR A 270 -13.22 20.83 15.63
CA THR A 270 -12.57 20.34 14.40
C THR A 270 -11.65 19.15 14.68
N ASN A 271 -12.22 18.12 15.32
CA ASN A 271 -11.72 16.77 15.10
C ASN A 271 -11.79 16.50 13.58
N PRO A 272 -10.68 16.10 12.91
CA PRO A 272 -10.73 15.77 11.49
C PRO A 272 -11.79 14.68 11.34
N LYS A 273 -12.90 15.00 10.65
CA LYS A 273 -14.02 14.07 10.46
C LYS A 273 -13.49 12.80 9.82
N GLN A 274 -13.27 11.77 10.64
CA GLN A 274 -12.80 10.48 10.17
C GLN A 274 -13.82 9.97 9.14
N ARG A 275 -13.37 9.80 7.89
CA ARG A 275 -14.25 9.39 6.79
C ARG A 275 -14.70 7.95 7.03
N MET A 276 -15.98 7.69 6.75
CA MET A 276 -16.57 6.38 7.01
C MET A 276 -16.11 5.38 5.95
N VAL A 277 -15.25 4.44 6.34
CA VAL A 277 -14.85 3.31 5.51
C VAL A 277 -15.28 2.04 6.25
N PHE A 278 -16.25 1.32 5.69
CA PHE A 278 -16.78 0.10 6.30
C PHE A 278 -16.09 -1.15 5.75
N PHE A 279 -15.80 -2.09 6.63
CA PHE A 279 -15.25 -3.39 6.29
C PHE A 279 -16.28 -4.48 6.58
N THR A 280 -16.34 -5.50 5.72
CA THR A 280 -17.21 -6.66 5.95
C THR A 280 -16.80 -7.36 7.26
N PRO A 281 -17.73 -7.74 8.16
CA PRO A 281 -17.41 -8.51 9.35
C PRO A 281 -16.76 -9.85 8.99
N ARG A 282 -15.75 -10.30 9.75
CA ARG A 282 -15.09 -11.61 9.53
C ARG A 282 -15.98 -12.81 9.89
N ASN A 283 -17.02 -12.59 10.70
CA ASN A 283 -17.91 -13.64 11.21
C ASN A 283 -19.34 -13.44 10.73
N SER A 284 -19.65 -13.91 9.52
CA SER A 284 -21.02 -14.27 9.16
C SER A 284 -21.39 -15.64 9.75
N ARG A 285 -21.19 -15.83 11.07
CA ARG A 285 -22.03 -16.77 11.80
C ARG A 285 -23.29 -15.99 12.11
N ILE A 286 -24.28 -16.09 11.22
CA ILE A 286 -25.67 -15.86 11.61
C ILE A 286 -25.92 -16.85 12.74
N LYS A 287 -25.79 -16.41 14.00
CA LYS A 287 -26.37 -17.17 15.10
C LYS A 287 -27.85 -17.15 14.82
N LYS A 288 -28.42 -18.30 14.40
CA LYS A 288 -29.87 -18.48 14.35
C LYS A 288 -30.42 -17.94 15.67
N MET A 289 -31.27 -16.92 15.61
CA MET A 289 -32.09 -16.56 16.76
C MET A 289 -32.84 -17.84 17.14
N LYS A 290 -32.55 -18.39 18.31
CA LYS A 290 -33.53 -19.24 18.97
C LYS A 290 -34.66 -18.30 19.34
N ILE A 291 -35.77 -18.45 18.63
CA ILE A 291 -37.05 -17.96 19.11
C ILE A 291 -37.43 -18.97 20.18
N ASP A 292 -37.23 -18.60 21.44
CA ASP A 292 -37.77 -19.38 22.56
C ASP A 292 -39.25 -19.02 22.68
N GLY A 293 -40.12 -20.02 22.51
CA GLY A 293 -41.57 -19.94 22.74
C GLY A 293 -42.41 -20.11 21.47
N LEU A 294 -42.89 -21.34 21.26
CA LEU A 294 -43.96 -21.88 20.38
C LEU A 294 -43.46 -23.29 19.95
N ASP A 295 -43.67 -24.39 20.68
CA ASP A 295 -44.61 -24.74 21.75
C ASP A 295 -43.88 -25.34 22.98
#